data_AF-A0A8B1NPZ5-F1
#
_entry.id   AF-A0A8B1NPZ5-F1
#
_cell.length_a   1.000
_cell.length_b   1.000
_cell.length_c   1.000
_cell.angle_alpha   90.00
_cell.angle_beta   90.00
_cell.angle_gamma   90.00
#
_symmetry.space_group_name_H-M   'P 1'
#
loop_
_entity.id
_entity.type
_entity.pdbx_description
1 polymer ?
#
loop_
_entity_poly.entity_id
_entity_poly.type
_entity_poly.pdbx_seq_one_letter_code
_entity_poly.pdbx_strand_id
1 'polypeptide(L)'
;MQTRVKRDLTPAGPWLKTPTSNLGQSGAAQHPDKRRAGGHGPTLDDEAVYLLPYPNGESGVEPLESPAEWWGDYLPAIRRWEALTGQAAPPPTEVGPRGGRRLAAPFAEWLMGLPHQFVTGVDGLSRSQQLKILGNGVVWQQAFHAYAYLMTTHIPEEAVADE
;
A
#
# COMPACT_ATOMS: atom_id res chain seq x y z
N MET A 1 -34.07 -8.65 5.45
CA MET A 1 -33.61 -7.44 4.73
C MET A 1 -32.64 -6.69 5.63
N GLN A 2 -31.34 -7.00 5.57
CA GLN A 2 -30.34 -6.33 6.41
C GLN A 2 -29.95 -5.01 5.75
N THR A 3 -30.25 -3.90 6.41
CA THR A 3 -29.81 -2.57 6.03
C THR A 3 -28.29 -2.54 6.02
N ARG A 4 -27.68 -2.52 4.83
CA ARG A 4 -26.23 -2.34 4.67
C ARG A 4 -25.90 -0.93 5.14
N VAL A 5 -25.51 -0.78 6.40
CA VAL A 5 -24.97 0.47 6.93
C VAL A 5 -23.73 0.79 6.09
N LYS A 6 -23.84 1.77 5.20
CA LYS A 6 -22.68 2.35 4.53
C LYS A 6 -21.89 3.06 5.61
N ARG A 7 -20.92 2.37 6.22
CA ARG A 7 -19.92 3.04 7.03
C ARG A 7 -19.21 4.01 6.09
N ASP A 8 -19.23 5.30 6.42
CA ASP A 8 -18.29 6.23 5.79
C ASP A 8 -16.90 5.80 6.26
N LEU A 9 -16.14 5.22 5.34
CA LEU A 9 -14.82 4.72 5.65
C LEU A 9 -13.75 5.78 5.36
N THR A 10 -14.11 6.97 4.88
CA THR A 10 -13.15 8.01 4.50
C THR A 10 -12.28 8.36 5.72
N PRO A 11 -10.95 8.16 5.68
CA PRO A 11 -10.08 8.52 6.78
C PRO A 11 -10.12 10.03 6.98
N ALA A 12 -10.11 10.46 8.24
CA ALA A 12 -9.95 11.86 8.61
C ALA A 12 -8.48 12.32 8.46
N GLY A 13 -7.86 12.06 7.30
CA GLY A 13 -6.44 12.30 7.03
C GLY A 13 -6.00 11.97 5.59
N PRO A 14 -4.75 12.27 5.22
CA PRO A 14 -4.22 11.99 3.90
C PRO A 14 -4.12 10.48 3.60
N TRP A 15 -4.17 10.16 2.31
CA TRP A 15 -3.90 8.82 1.79
C TRP A 15 -2.46 8.70 1.32
N LEU A 16 -1.83 7.54 1.55
CA LEU A 16 -0.57 7.19 0.91
C LEU A 16 -0.78 6.86 -0.57
N LYS A 17 0.23 7.13 -1.38
CA LYS A 17 0.27 6.67 -2.77
C LYS A 17 0.48 5.16 -2.84
N THR A 18 0.01 4.57 -3.95
CA THR A 18 0.42 3.21 -4.32
C THR A 18 1.84 3.21 -4.88
N PRO A 19 2.59 2.09 -4.75
CA PRO A 19 3.89 1.97 -5.37
C PRO A 19 3.81 2.13 -6.90
N THR A 20 4.88 2.65 -7.50
CA THR A 20 5.03 2.76 -8.95
C THR A 20 6.23 1.95 -9.44
N SER A 21 6.22 1.57 -10.71
CA SER A 21 7.21 0.67 -11.31
C SER A 21 8.66 1.18 -11.31
N ASN A 22 8.86 2.50 -11.18
CA ASN A 22 10.18 3.13 -11.18
C ASN A 22 10.85 3.15 -9.79
N LEU A 23 10.16 2.63 -8.76
CA LEU A 23 10.68 2.52 -7.41
C LEU A 23 11.88 1.58 -7.35
N GLY A 24 12.91 1.96 -6.60
CA GLY A 24 14.14 1.18 -6.45
C GLY A 24 15.12 1.23 -7.65
N GLN A 25 14.76 1.93 -8.74
CA GLN A 25 15.65 2.24 -9.85
C GLN A 25 16.05 3.72 -9.89
N SER A 26 15.12 4.59 -9.49
CA SER A 26 15.31 6.04 -9.47
C SER A 26 16.20 6.46 -8.28
N GLY A 27 16.85 7.62 -8.39
CA GLY A 27 17.69 8.20 -7.33
C GLY A 27 16.97 8.30 -5.99
N ALA A 28 17.73 8.62 -4.93
CA ALA A 28 17.21 8.67 -3.55
C ALA A 28 15.90 9.47 -3.45
N ALA A 29 15.06 9.07 -2.49
CA ALA A 29 13.86 9.81 -2.13
C ALA A 29 14.14 11.31 -1.99
N GLN A 30 13.16 12.14 -2.34
CA GLN A 30 13.21 13.58 -2.18
C GLN A 30 11.99 14.05 -1.41
N HIS A 31 12.11 15.16 -0.69
CA HIS A 31 10.96 15.76 -0.02
C HIS A 31 9.81 16.02 -1.02
N PRO A 32 8.55 15.64 -0.70
CA PRO A 32 7.42 15.79 -1.61
C PRO A 32 7.25 17.19 -2.20
N ASP A 33 7.43 18.24 -1.40
CA ASP A 33 7.34 19.63 -1.88
C ASP A 33 8.42 19.98 -2.90
N LYS A 34 9.64 19.48 -2.70
CA LYS A 34 10.75 19.69 -3.63
C LYS A 34 10.46 19.00 -4.97
N ARG A 35 9.88 17.80 -4.93
CA ARG A 35 9.52 17.05 -6.15
C ARG A 35 8.39 17.75 -6.91
N ARG A 36 7.38 18.25 -6.21
CA ARG A 36 6.28 19.07 -6.78
C ARG A 36 6.79 20.35 -7.42
N ALA A 37 7.72 21.06 -6.76
CA ALA A 37 8.35 22.26 -7.32
C ALA A 37 9.12 21.98 -8.62
N GLY A 38 9.64 20.76 -8.78
CA GLY A 38 10.26 20.28 -10.03
C GLY A 38 9.28 19.79 -11.10
N GLY A 39 7.96 19.93 -10.91
CA GLY A 39 6.94 19.49 -11.87
C GLY A 39 6.61 18.00 -11.84
N HIS A 40 7.08 17.27 -10.81
CA HIS A 40 6.82 15.84 -10.67
C HIS A 40 5.97 15.55 -9.44
N GLY A 41 5.07 14.56 -9.54
CA GLY A 41 4.35 14.05 -8.37
C GLY A 41 5.30 13.32 -7.40
N PRO A 42 5.08 13.41 -6.07
CA PRO A 42 5.84 12.59 -5.14
C PRO A 42 5.59 11.11 -5.38
N THR A 43 6.59 10.28 -5.13
CA THR A 43 6.49 8.82 -5.13
C THR A 43 6.13 8.30 -3.74
N LEU A 44 5.78 7.01 -3.62
CA LEU A 44 5.61 6.38 -2.30
C LEU A 44 6.91 6.39 -1.48
N ASP A 45 8.08 6.28 -2.11
CA ASP A 45 9.38 6.39 -1.41
C ASP A 45 9.55 7.77 -0.77
N ASP A 46 9.13 8.83 -1.46
CA ASP A 46 9.18 10.20 -0.94
C ASP A 46 8.30 10.38 0.29
N GLU A 47 7.07 9.87 0.23
CA GLU A 47 6.12 9.99 1.34
C GLU A 47 6.58 9.15 2.53
N ALA A 48 7.00 7.90 2.29
CA ALA A 48 7.46 7.01 3.35
C ALA A 48 8.73 7.53 4.05
N VAL A 49 9.66 8.13 3.30
CA VAL A 49 10.92 8.65 3.85
C VAL A 49 10.75 10.00 4.55
N TYR A 50 9.94 10.92 4.01
CA TYR A 50 9.89 12.30 4.50
C TYR A 50 8.65 12.69 5.29
N LEU A 51 7.52 12.02 5.09
CA LEU A 51 6.25 12.40 5.74
C LEU A 51 5.92 11.52 6.95
N LEU A 52 6.44 10.28 6.98
CA LEU A 52 6.15 9.37 8.08
C LEU A 52 7.16 9.56 9.24
N PRO A 53 6.68 9.79 10.48
CA PRO A 53 7.50 9.93 11.68
C PRO A 53 8.10 8.61 12.19
N TYR A 54 8.39 7.67 11.28
CA TYR A 54 8.96 6.37 11.62
C TYR A 54 10.42 6.48 12.10
N PRO A 55 10.73 6.15 13.37
CA PRO A 55 12.10 6.05 13.84
C PRO A 55 12.71 4.77 13.26
N ASN A 56 13.90 4.85 12.68
CA ASN A 56 14.61 3.66 12.20
C ASN A 56 14.79 2.68 13.37
N GLY A 57 14.07 1.56 13.38
CA GLY A 57 14.18 0.61 14.50
C GLY A 57 13.37 -0.66 14.30
N GLU A 58 13.99 -1.78 14.65
CA GLU A 58 13.41 -3.13 14.64
C GLU A 58 12.37 -3.24 15.76
N SER A 59 11.09 -3.42 15.40
CA SER A 59 10.10 -3.92 16.35
C SER A 59 10.27 -5.44 16.42
N GLY A 60 10.83 -5.96 17.52
CA GLY A 60 11.02 -7.41 17.75
C GLY A 60 9.73 -8.17 18.09
N VAL A 61 8.57 -7.53 17.96
CA VAL A 61 7.25 -8.10 18.20
C VAL A 61 6.38 -7.77 17.00
N GLU A 62 5.73 -8.78 16.42
CA GLU A 62 4.68 -8.65 15.40
C GLU A 62 3.37 -8.29 16.12
N PRO A 63 2.99 -7.00 16.17
CA PRO A 63 1.81 -6.59 16.90
C PRO A 63 0.55 -6.87 16.07
N LEU A 64 -0.63 -6.87 16.72
CA LEU A 64 -1.92 -6.91 16.00
C LEU A 64 -2.13 -5.63 15.16
N GLU A 65 -1.54 -4.51 15.61
CA GLU A 65 -1.54 -3.21 14.95
C GLU A 65 -0.15 -2.58 15.06
N SER A 66 0.31 -1.92 14.01
CA SER A 66 1.58 -1.18 14.03
C SER A 66 1.56 -0.02 15.05
N PRO A 67 2.70 0.39 15.63
CA PRO A 67 2.76 1.51 16.57
C PRO A 67 2.23 2.81 15.97
N ALA A 68 1.37 3.52 16.70
CA ALA A 68 0.65 4.69 16.20
C ALA A 68 1.60 5.85 15.86
N GLU A 69 2.69 5.97 16.61
CA GLU A 69 3.74 6.96 16.46
C GLU A 69 4.50 6.88 15.14
N TRP A 70 4.36 5.79 14.36
CA TRP A 70 5.00 5.64 13.05
C TRP A 70 4.33 6.46 11.95
N TRP A 71 3.07 6.86 12.14
CA TRP A 71 2.19 7.23 11.02
C TRP A 71 1.76 8.69 11.00
N GLY A 72 1.83 9.40 12.12
CA GLY A 72 1.38 10.80 12.19
C GLY A 72 -0.03 10.97 11.63
N ASP A 73 -0.22 11.94 10.74
CA ASP A 73 -1.53 12.22 10.11
C ASP A 73 -2.07 11.06 9.25
N TYR A 74 -1.22 10.11 8.84
CA TYR A 74 -1.63 8.94 8.05
C TYR A 74 -2.22 7.82 8.90
N LEU A 75 -2.15 7.91 10.24
CA LEU A 75 -2.64 6.88 11.15
C LEU A 75 -4.08 6.41 10.84
N PRO A 76 -5.06 7.29 10.56
CA PRO A 76 -6.42 6.85 10.24
C PRO A 76 -6.49 5.98 8.97
N ALA A 77 -5.68 6.29 7.96
CA ALA A 77 -5.63 5.52 6.72
C ALA A 77 -4.95 4.16 6.94
N ILE A 78 -3.88 4.13 7.74
CA ILE A 78 -3.17 2.90 8.11
C ILE A 78 -4.08 1.97 8.90
N ARG A 79 -4.74 2.46 9.97
CA ARG A 79 -5.66 1.65 10.78
C ARG A 79 -6.81 1.08 9.97
N ARG A 80 -7.35 1.87 9.03
CA ARG A 80 -8.36 1.37 8.08
C ARG A 80 -7.82 0.22 7.24
N TRP A 81 -6.60 0.35 6.73
CA TRP A 81 -6.01 -0.69 5.88
C TRP A 81 -5.66 -1.95 6.68
N GLU A 82 -5.08 -1.82 7.88
CA GLU A 82 -4.82 -2.94 8.81
C GLU A 82 -6.11 -3.71 9.13
N ALA A 83 -7.22 -3.01 9.38
CA ALA A 83 -8.52 -3.65 9.61
C ALA A 83 -9.06 -4.39 8.37
N LEU A 84 -8.72 -3.93 7.16
CA LEU A 84 -9.16 -4.55 5.90
C LEU A 84 -8.27 -5.73 5.49
N THR A 85 -6.96 -5.66 5.73
CA THR A 85 -6.01 -6.71 5.39
C THR A 85 -5.87 -7.76 6.50
N GLY A 86 -6.26 -7.43 7.73
CA GLY A 86 -6.09 -8.28 8.91
C GLY A 86 -4.63 -8.43 9.33
N GLN A 87 -3.75 -7.52 8.88
CA GLN A 87 -2.32 -7.55 9.14
C GLN A 87 -1.85 -6.16 9.56
N ALA A 88 -1.06 -6.09 10.62
CA ALA A 88 -0.36 -4.87 11.02
C ALA A 88 0.51 -4.35 9.87
N ALA A 89 0.61 -3.03 9.76
CA ALA A 89 1.44 -2.39 8.75
C ALA A 89 2.91 -2.67 9.05
N PRO A 90 3.68 -3.23 8.08
CA PRO A 90 5.11 -3.41 8.25
C PRO A 90 5.83 -2.06 8.38
N PRO A 91 7.06 -2.04 8.91
CA PRO A 91 7.96 -0.88 8.83
C PRO A 91 7.92 -0.19 7.46
N PRO A 92 7.59 1.11 7.37
CA PRO A 92 7.46 1.77 6.07
C PRO A 92 8.80 1.99 5.36
N THR A 93 9.88 2.07 6.13
CA THR A 93 11.23 2.26 5.59
C THR A 93 12.23 1.34 6.25
N GLU A 94 13.27 1.01 5.50
CA GLU A 94 14.46 0.28 5.95
C GLU A 94 15.72 1.14 5.77
N VAL A 95 16.79 0.77 6.46
CA VAL A 95 18.12 1.39 6.26
C VAL A 95 18.77 0.78 5.03
N GLY A 96 19.10 1.63 4.05
CA GLY A 96 19.80 1.21 2.84
C GLY A 96 21.31 0.99 3.05
N PRO A 97 22.02 0.39 2.07
CA PRO A 97 23.46 0.09 2.14
C PRO A 97 24.37 1.30 2.39
N ARG A 98 23.88 2.52 2.14
CA ARG A 98 24.60 3.78 2.38
C ARG A 98 24.14 4.50 3.66
N GLY A 99 23.40 3.82 4.54
CA GLY A 99 22.89 4.36 5.82
C GLY A 99 21.64 5.24 5.71
N GLY A 100 21.22 5.63 4.50
CA GLY A 100 19.99 6.41 4.29
C GLY A 100 18.72 5.57 4.37
N ARG A 101 17.60 6.19 4.78
CA ARG A 101 16.26 5.57 4.74
C ARG A 101 15.78 5.38 3.30
N ARG A 102 15.07 4.29 3.07
CA ARG A 102 14.38 3.99 1.80
C ARG A 102 13.14 3.13 2.06
N LEU A 103 12.17 3.18 1.15
CA LEU A 103 10.94 2.38 1.22
C LEU A 103 11.23 0.89 1.47
N ALA A 104 10.55 0.28 2.45
CA ALA A 104 10.64 -1.17 2.65
C ALA A 104 9.76 -1.89 1.63
N ALA A 105 10.28 -2.93 0.97
CA ALA A 105 9.49 -3.72 0.01
C ALA A 105 8.29 -4.43 0.67
N PRO A 106 8.38 -4.99 1.90
CA PRO A 106 7.23 -5.56 2.60
C PRO A 106 6.09 -4.57 2.84
N PHE A 107 6.41 -3.30 3.11
CA PHE A 107 5.38 -2.27 3.26
C PHE A 107 4.68 -1.96 1.94
N ALA A 108 5.42 -1.91 0.84
CA ALA A 108 4.83 -1.74 -0.50
C ALA A 108 3.95 -2.94 -0.88
N GLU A 109 4.34 -4.17 -0.52
CA GLU A 109 3.54 -5.37 -0.72
C GLU A 109 2.23 -5.33 0.08
N TRP A 110 2.31 -4.97 1.35
CA TRP A 110 1.15 -4.82 2.22
C TRP A 110 0.19 -3.73 1.71
N LEU A 111 0.70 -2.61 1.21
CA LEU A 111 -0.13 -1.56 0.57
C LEU A 111 -0.89 -2.07 -0.67
N MET A 112 -0.33 -3.04 -1.40
CA MET A 112 -1.00 -3.67 -2.54
C MET A 112 -2.06 -4.70 -2.11
N GLY A 113 -2.23 -4.92 -0.81
CA GLY A 113 -3.22 -5.84 -0.25
C GLY A 113 -2.92 -7.31 -0.53
N LEU A 114 -1.65 -7.60 -0.80
CA LEU A 114 -1.15 -8.94 -1.07
C LEU A 114 -1.00 -9.72 0.26
N PRO A 115 -1.09 -11.06 0.23
CA PRO A 115 -0.67 -11.89 1.35
C PRO A 115 0.78 -11.61 1.72
N HIS A 116 1.09 -11.76 3.00
CA HIS A 116 2.46 -11.63 3.51
C HIS A 116 3.42 -12.52 2.71
N GLN A 117 4.54 -11.94 2.28
CA GLN A 117 5.62 -12.62 1.54
C GLN A 117 5.25 -13.11 0.13
N PHE A 118 4.17 -12.62 -0.48
CA PHE A 118 3.74 -13.05 -1.81
C PHE A 118 4.78 -12.76 -2.92
N VAL A 119 5.36 -11.56 -2.93
CA VAL A 119 6.49 -11.14 -3.77
C VAL A 119 7.78 -11.11 -2.95
N THR A 120 7.72 -10.60 -1.72
CA THR A 120 8.90 -10.35 -0.89
C THR A 120 9.53 -11.61 -0.30
N GLY A 121 8.80 -12.74 -0.28
CA GLY A 121 9.31 -14.06 0.12
C GLY A 121 9.85 -14.90 -1.04
N VAL A 122 9.84 -14.40 -2.28
CA VAL A 122 10.37 -15.15 -3.43
C VAL A 122 11.90 -15.08 -3.46
N ASP A 123 12.52 -16.25 -3.35
CA ASP A 123 13.98 -16.39 -3.38
C ASP A 123 14.60 -15.85 -4.67
N GLY A 124 15.75 -15.19 -4.54
CA GLY A 124 16.52 -14.66 -5.68
C GLY A 124 16.03 -13.31 -6.22
N LEU A 125 14.96 -12.73 -5.69
CA LEU A 125 14.54 -11.36 -6.06
C LEU A 125 15.30 -10.31 -5.24
N SER A 126 15.96 -9.38 -5.93
CA SER A 126 16.46 -8.15 -5.31
C SER A 126 15.31 -7.22 -4.90
N ARG A 127 15.53 -6.35 -3.91
CA ARG A 127 14.56 -5.31 -3.50
C ARG A 127 14.02 -4.50 -4.70
N SER A 128 14.88 -4.11 -5.63
CA SER A 128 14.46 -3.33 -6.81
C SER A 128 13.58 -4.15 -7.76
N GLN A 129 13.80 -5.45 -7.89
CA GLN A 129 12.91 -6.33 -8.64
C GLN A 129 11.56 -6.50 -7.94
N GLN A 130 11.56 -6.70 -6.62
CA GLN A 130 10.33 -6.77 -5.81
C GLN A 130 9.49 -5.49 -5.99
N LEU A 131 10.09 -4.31 -5.78
CA LEU A 131 9.39 -3.03 -5.94
C LEU A 131 8.92 -2.79 -7.37
N LYS A 132 9.67 -3.24 -8.39
CA LYS A 132 9.21 -3.17 -9.78
C LYS A 132 8.00 -4.05 -10.03
N ILE A 133 7.96 -5.28 -9.50
CA ILE A 133 6.81 -6.17 -9.61
C ILE A 133 5.59 -5.54 -8.92
N LEU A 134 5.77 -5.10 -7.67
CA LEU A 134 4.71 -4.46 -6.88
C LEU A 134 4.18 -3.20 -7.55
N GLY A 135 5.06 -2.34 -8.05
CA GLY A 135 4.68 -1.09 -8.72
C GLY A 135 4.09 -1.24 -10.13
N ASN A 136 4.18 -2.42 -10.75
CA ASN A 136 3.44 -2.77 -11.97
C ASN A 136 2.16 -3.58 -11.68
N GLY A 137 1.95 -3.98 -10.43
CA GLY A 137 0.77 -4.70 -10.00
C GLY A 137 -0.45 -3.80 -9.82
N VAL A 138 -1.51 -4.39 -9.28
CA VAL A 138 -2.76 -3.71 -8.92
C VAL A 138 -3.16 -4.10 -7.50
N VAL A 139 -3.83 -3.21 -6.77
CA VAL A 139 -4.34 -3.52 -5.43
C VAL A 139 -5.33 -4.68 -5.54
N TRP A 140 -5.06 -5.79 -4.87
CA TRP A 140 -5.78 -7.07 -5.08
C TRP A 140 -7.29 -6.94 -4.86
N GLN A 141 -7.70 -6.21 -3.82
CA GLN A 141 -9.10 -5.99 -3.48
C GLN A 141 -9.81 -5.17 -4.58
N GLN A 142 -9.12 -4.20 -5.19
CA GLN A 142 -9.66 -3.42 -6.31
C GLN A 142 -9.76 -4.26 -7.58
N ALA A 143 -8.74 -5.07 -7.87
CA ALA A 143 -8.73 -5.97 -9.02
C ALA A 143 -9.84 -7.02 -8.93
N PHE A 144 -10.01 -7.64 -7.76
CA PHE A 144 -11.10 -8.57 -7.50
C PHE A 144 -12.46 -7.90 -7.66
N HIS A 145 -12.65 -6.69 -7.12
CA HIS A 145 -13.90 -5.95 -7.28
C HIS A 145 -14.21 -5.64 -8.75
N ALA A 146 -13.23 -5.17 -9.52
CA ALA A 146 -13.38 -4.88 -10.94
C ALA A 146 -13.71 -6.15 -11.74
N TYR A 147 -13.04 -7.26 -11.44
CA TYR A 147 -13.30 -8.55 -12.08
C TYR A 147 -14.70 -9.08 -11.74
N ALA A 148 -15.09 -9.07 -10.46
CA ALA A 148 -16.43 -9.47 -10.02
C ALA A 148 -17.51 -8.60 -10.67
N TYR A 149 -17.27 -7.28 -10.77
CA TYR A 149 -18.17 -6.37 -11.46
C TYR A 149 -18.39 -6.81 -12.91
N LEU A 150 -17.32 -7.05 -13.68
CA LEU A 150 -17.41 -7.52 -15.07
C LEU A 150 -18.17 -8.85 -15.20
N MET A 151 -17.95 -9.80 -14.28
CA MET A 151 -18.66 -11.08 -14.30
C MET A 151 -20.17 -10.92 -14.03
N THR A 152 -20.56 -9.95 -13.21
CA THR A 152 -21.99 -9.66 -12.93
C THR A 152 -22.68 -8.88 -14.03
N THR A 153 -21.97 -8.04 -14.80
CA THR A 153 -22.55 -7.32 -15.95
C THR A 153 -22.75 -8.19 -17.19
N HIS A 154 -22.15 -9.39 -17.24
CA HIS A 154 -22.28 -10.35 -18.34
C HIS A 154 -23.36 -11.42 -18.11
N ILE A 155 -24.21 -11.30 -17.09
CA ILE A 155 -25.43 -12.12 -17.02
C ILE A 155 -26.46 -11.48 -17.96
N PRO A 156 -26.75 -12.05 -19.14
CA PRO A 156 -27.80 -11.52 -20.01
C PRO A 156 -29.15 -11.55 -19.30
N GLU A 157 -29.97 -10.54 -19.54
CA GLU A 157 -31.34 -10.36 -19.01
C GLU A 157 -32.33 -11.47 -19.44
N GLU A 158 -31.90 -12.48 -20.19
CA GLU A 158 -32.75 -13.52 -20.80
C GLU A 158 -33.16 -14.66 -19.86
N ALA A 159 -33.09 -14.48 -18.53
CA ALA A 159 -33.55 -15.48 -17.56
C ALA A 159 -34.73 -14.99 -16.69
N VAL A 160 -35.51 -14.01 -17.18
CA VAL A 160 -36.77 -13.59 -16.57
C VAL A 160 -37.87 -13.56 -17.63
N ALA A 161 -38.16 -14.71 -18.24
CA ALA A 161 -39.39 -14.96 -18.99
C ALA A 161 -39.78 -16.43 -18.88
N ASP A 162 -40.62 -16.75 -17.89
CA ASP A 162 -41.83 -17.57 -18.00
C ASP A 162 -42.34 -17.96 -16.60
N GLU A 163 -43.43 -17.31 -16.16
CA GLU A 163 -44.68 -17.94 -15.67
C GLU A 163 -45.81 -16.91 -15.69
#